data_AF-K1SV55-F1
#
_entry.id   AF-K1SV55-F1
#
_cell.length_a   1.000
_cell.length_b   1.000
_cell.length_c   1.000
_cell.angle_alpha   90.00
_cell.angle_beta   90.00
_cell.angle_gamma   90.00
#
_symmetry.space_group_name_H-M   'P 1'
#
loop_
_entity.id
_entity.type
_entity.pdbx_description
1 polymer ?
#
loop_
_entity_poly.entity_id
_entity_poly.type
_entity_poly.pdbx_seq_one_letter_code
_entity_poly.pdbx_strand_id
1 'polypeptide(L)'
;AVCAQIKEHFGATALPIVLPIGAEDKFEGIVDLIYNKAYYYFDDKTVRDNYEIREIPDSMKAEAEEWRNKLIEEVASVDDALMEKFFDDPASIQPDELIAAIRTATIQMKLVPMLCGSSFHNKGVQMLLDCVMAFLPSPLDVPAIHGINPKTEQEEIRKPSEDEPFCGLAFKIATDPFVGRLCFVR
;
A
#
# COMPACT_ATOMS: atom_id res chain seq x y z
N ALA A 1 -8.42 16.65 -2.42
CA ALA A 1 -7.65 17.43 -3.40
C ALA A 1 -6.58 16.59 -4.10
N VAL A 2 -5.58 16.07 -3.38
CA VAL A 2 -4.48 15.28 -3.97
C VAL A 2 -4.97 14.05 -4.74
N CYS A 3 -5.90 13.27 -4.20
CA CYS A 3 -6.43 12.08 -4.91
C CYS A 3 -7.10 12.43 -6.25
N ALA A 4 -7.77 13.59 -6.34
CA ALA A 4 -8.37 14.07 -7.59
C ALA A 4 -7.29 14.45 -8.62
N GLN A 5 -6.22 15.11 -8.17
CA GLN A 5 -5.07 15.44 -9.03
C GLN A 5 -4.36 14.17 -9.56
N ILE A 6 -4.28 13.10 -8.75
CA ILE A 6 -3.71 11.84 -9.22
C ILE A 6 -4.51 11.29 -10.40
N LYS A 7 -5.83 11.31 -10.29
CA LYS A 7 -6.73 10.88 -11.36
C LYS A 7 -6.65 11.79 -12.59
N GLU A 8 -6.68 13.11 -12.39
CA GLU A 8 -6.68 14.10 -13.48
C GLU A 8 -5.37 14.13 -14.26
N HIS A 9 -4.22 14.10 -13.57
CA HIS A 9 -2.92 14.29 -14.21
C HIS A 9 -2.28 12.99 -14.69
N PHE A 10 -2.56 11.86 -14.01
CA PHE A 10 -1.90 10.59 -14.30
C PHE A 10 -2.86 9.51 -14.81
N GLY A 11 -4.18 9.76 -14.80
CA GLY A 11 -5.19 8.77 -15.22
C GLY A 11 -5.29 7.55 -14.29
N ALA A 12 -4.66 7.60 -13.11
CA ALA A 12 -4.64 6.49 -12.16
C ALA A 12 -5.86 6.53 -11.23
N THR A 13 -6.41 5.36 -10.91
CA THR A 13 -7.46 5.23 -9.89
C THR A 13 -6.84 5.35 -8.50
N ALA A 14 -6.94 6.54 -7.93
CA ALA A 14 -6.51 6.82 -6.56
C ALA A 14 -7.58 6.33 -5.57
N LEU A 15 -7.24 5.37 -4.70
CA LEU A 15 -8.15 4.77 -3.72
C LEU A 15 -7.80 5.26 -2.31
N PRO A 16 -8.52 6.23 -1.73
CA PRO A 16 -8.31 6.63 -0.33
C PRO A 16 -8.64 5.47 0.60
N ILE A 17 -7.65 5.00 1.36
CA ILE A 17 -7.83 3.97 2.40
C ILE A 17 -7.78 4.55 3.82
N VAL A 18 -7.42 5.83 3.93
CA VAL A 18 -7.44 6.60 5.17
C VAL A 18 -7.96 8.01 4.91
N LEU A 19 -8.48 8.65 5.95
CA LEU A 19 -8.84 10.07 5.96
C LEU A 19 -8.05 10.83 7.04
N PRO A 20 -7.57 12.05 6.78
CA PRO A 20 -6.87 12.83 7.80
C PRO A 20 -7.84 13.38 8.85
N ILE A 21 -7.48 13.26 10.13
CA ILE A 21 -8.15 13.93 11.24
C ILE A 21 -7.46 15.28 11.45
N GLY A 22 -8.15 16.34 11.05
CA GLY A 22 -7.59 17.69 10.98
C GLY A 22 -6.70 17.92 9.76
N ALA A 23 -6.14 19.12 9.65
CA ALA A 23 -5.27 19.52 8.55
C ALA A 23 -4.23 20.52 9.04
N GLU A 24 -3.13 20.66 8.30
CA GLU A 24 -2.04 21.59 8.61
C GLU A 24 -1.52 21.42 10.04
N ASP A 25 -1.52 22.49 10.84
CA ASP A 25 -1.12 22.52 12.24
C ASP A 25 -2.08 21.75 13.17
N LYS A 26 -3.33 21.52 12.73
CA LYS A 26 -4.35 20.75 13.45
C LYS A 26 -4.37 19.27 13.09
N PHE A 27 -3.41 18.79 12.30
CA PHE A 27 -3.32 17.38 11.95
C PHE A 27 -2.91 16.52 13.17
N GLU A 28 -3.85 15.73 13.66
CA GLU A 28 -3.70 14.95 14.89
C GLU A 28 -3.78 13.44 14.67
N GLY A 29 -4.35 13.00 13.56
CA GLY A 29 -4.67 11.58 13.37
C GLY A 29 -5.07 11.19 11.97
N ILE A 30 -5.35 9.91 11.80
CA ILE A 30 -5.93 9.35 10.58
C ILE A 30 -7.07 8.40 10.93
N VAL A 31 -8.13 8.42 10.14
CA VAL A 31 -9.17 7.40 10.14
C VAL A 31 -8.77 6.31 9.17
N ASP A 32 -8.66 5.08 9.65
CA ASP A 32 -8.50 3.87 8.84
C ASP A 32 -9.87 3.38 8.38
N LEU A 33 -10.10 3.37 7.06
CA LEU A 33 -11.37 2.95 6.46
C LEU A 33 -11.52 1.44 6.37
N ILE A 34 -10.42 0.69 6.43
CA ILE A 34 -10.40 -0.78 6.36
C ILE A 34 -10.89 -1.35 7.69
N TYR A 35 -10.28 -0.91 8.79
CA TYR A 35 -10.65 -1.35 10.15
C TYR A 35 -11.73 -0.49 10.79
N ASN A 36 -12.11 0.63 10.16
CA ASN A 36 -13.11 1.58 10.63
C ASN A 36 -12.77 2.13 12.04
N LYS A 37 -11.52 2.56 12.23
CA LYS A 37 -10.98 3.09 13.50
C LYS A 37 -10.17 4.37 13.27
N ALA A 38 -10.06 5.19 14.30
CA ALA A 38 -9.23 6.38 14.29
C ALA A 38 -7.90 6.12 15.03
N TYR A 39 -6.80 6.54 14.42
CA TYR A 39 -5.46 6.52 14.98
C TYR A 39 -5.06 7.94 15.33
N TYR A 40 -4.94 8.23 16.62
CA TYR A 40 -4.51 9.53 17.13
C TYR A 40 -3.05 9.47 17.51
N TYR A 41 -2.22 10.34 16.93
CA TYR A 41 -0.78 10.37 17.17
C TYR A 41 -0.41 11.41 18.22
N PHE A 42 0.51 11.05 19.09
CA PHE A 42 1.12 11.93 20.09
C PHE A 42 2.53 12.35 19.63
N ASP A 43 2.97 13.52 20.07
CA ASP A 43 4.25 14.10 19.64
C ASP A 43 5.49 13.47 20.33
N ASP A 44 5.33 12.35 21.01
CA ASP A 44 6.44 11.61 21.60
C ASP A 44 7.26 10.90 20.52
N LYS A 45 8.43 11.48 20.21
CA LYS A 45 9.37 10.92 19.22
C LYS A 45 10.28 9.83 19.78
N THR A 46 10.19 9.52 21.07
CA THR A 46 11.01 8.49 21.72
C THR A 46 10.41 7.08 21.61
N VAL A 47 9.11 7.00 21.33
CA VAL A 47 8.38 5.74 21.16
C VAL A 47 8.10 5.46 19.68
N ARG A 48 8.13 4.18 19.30
CA ARG A 48 7.84 3.74 17.92
C ARG A 48 6.34 3.80 17.61
N ASP A 49 5.53 3.33 18.57
CA ASP A 49 4.08 3.33 18.50
C ASP A 49 3.55 4.54 19.26
N ASN A 50 3.66 5.70 18.65
CA ASN A 50 3.25 6.97 19.23
C ASN A 50 1.77 7.27 18.97
N TYR A 51 0.90 6.25 18.94
CA TYR A 51 -0.52 6.44 18.64
C TYR A 51 -1.44 5.62 19.55
N GLU A 52 -2.69 6.04 19.62
CA GLU A 52 -3.79 5.32 20.25
C GLU A 52 -4.92 5.10 19.26
N ILE A 53 -5.48 3.88 19.27
CA ILE A 53 -6.63 3.52 18.45
C ILE A 53 -7.90 3.85 19.23
N ARG A 54 -8.79 4.62 18.60
CA ARG A 54 -10.07 5.07 19.16
C ARG A 54 -11.19 4.90 18.15
N GLU A 55 -12.43 5.14 18.61
CA GLU A 55 -13.55 5.30 17.70
C GLU A 55 -13.39 6.54 16.82
N ILE A 56 -13.97 6.49 15.62
CA ILE A 56 -14.00 7.63 14.70
C ILE A 56 -14.75 8.79 15.37
N PRO A 57 -14.20 10.02 15.36
CA PRO A 57 -14.86 11.17 15.96
C PRO A 57 -16.21 11.42 15.31
N ASP A 58 -17.22 11.81 16.10
CA ASP A 58 -18.60 11.98 15.62
C ASP A 58 -18.72 12.92 14.41
N SER A 59 -17.86 13.95 14.36
CA SER A 59 -17.80 14.91 13.24
C SER A 59 -17.37 14.29 11.91
N MET A 60 -16.69 13.13 11.93
CA MET A 60 -16.19 12.47 10.72
C MET A 60 -16.93 11.17 10.40
N LYS A 61 -17.84 10.68 11.25
CA LYS A 61 -18.52 9.39 11.03
C LYS A 61 -19.23 9.32 9.67
N ALA A 62 -19.97 10.36 9.30
CA ALA A 62 -20.67 10.41 8.02
C ALA A 62 -19.70 10.43 6.82
N GLU A 63 -18.61 11.20 6.92
CA GLU A 63 -17.60 11.27 5.87
C GLU A 63 -16.82 9.94 5.75
N ALA A 64 -16.46 9.33 6.87
CA ALA A 64 -15.79 8.04 6.91
C ALA A 64 -16.67 6.93 6.32
N GLU A 65 -17.96 6.92 6.63
CA GLU A 65 -18.93 6.00 6.04
C GLU A 65 -19.04 6.19 4.52
N GLU A 66 -19.17 7.43 4.05
CA GLU A 66 -19.22 7.76 2.62
C GLU A 66 -17.97 7.25 1.89
N TRP A 67 -16.77 7.57 2.39
CA TRP A 67 -15.52 7.15 1.77
C TRP A 67 -15.25 5.66 1.90
N ARG A 68 -15.68 5.03 3.00
CA ARG A 68 -15.59 3.57 3.14
C ARG A 68 -16.47 2.87 2.09
N ASN A 69 -17.69 3.36 1.86
CA ASN A 69 -18.55 2.79 0.82
C ASN A 69 -17.94 2.95 -0.58
N LYS A 70 -17.37 4.12 -0.90
CA LYS A 70 -16.63 4.34 -2.16
C LYS A 70 -15.41 3.43 -2.29
N LEU A 71 -14.67 3.22 -1.20
CA LEU A 71 -13.55 2.29 -1.16
C LEU A 71 -14.00 0.88 -1.50
N ILE A 72 -15.08 0.42 -0.88
CA ILE A 72 -15.61 -0.92 -1.10
C ILE A 72 -16.11 -1.06 -2.54
N GLU A 73 -16.84 -0.08 -3.06
CA GLU A 73 -17.34 -0.08 -4.43
C GLU A 73 -16.21 -0.20 -5.47
N GLU A 74 -15.15 0.59 -5.31
CA GLU A 74 -13.99 0.54 -6.21
C GLU A 74 -13.26 -0.80 -6.13
N VAL A 75 -13.10 -1.36 -4.92
CA VAL A 75 -12.40 -2.64 -4.72
C VAL A 75 -13.27 -3.83 -5.16
N ALA A 76 -14.60 -3.74 -5.01
CA ALA A 76 -15.55 -4.73 -5.49
C ALA A 76 -15.48 -4.92 -7.01
N SER A 77 -15.05 -3.91 -7.77
CA SER A 77 -14.88 -4.03 -9.23
C SER A 77 -13.86 -5.09 -9.67
N VAL A 78 -13.02 -5.58 -8.75
CA VAL A 78 -12.03 -6.63 -9.01
C VAL A 78 -12.35 -7.97 -8.36
N ASP A 79 -13.45 -8.06 -7.61
CA ASP A 79 -13.85 -9.24 -6.84
C ASP A 79 -15.39 -9.34 -6.80
N ASP A 80 -15.95 -10.23 -7.63
CA ASP A 80 -17.40 -10.43 -7.76
C ASP A 80 -18.06 -10.84 -6.43
N ALA A 81 -17.35 -11.58 -5.56
CA ALA A 81 -17.89 -11.99 -4.26
C ALA A 81 -17.97 -10.81 -3.28
N LEU A 82 -16.98 -9.92 -3.33
CA LEU A 82 -17.01 -8.68 -2.56
C LEU A 82 -18.12 -7.74 -3.06
N MET A 83 -18.37 -7.72 -4.38
CA MET A 83 -19.46 -6.95 -4.98
C MET A 83 -20.84 -7.45 -4.54
N GLU A 84 -21.08 -8.75 -4.52
CA GLU A 84 -22.33 -9.35 -4.04
C GLU A 84 -22.61 -8.95 -2.57
N LYS A 85 -21.61 -9.13 -1.69
CA LYS A 85 -21.71 -8.73 -0.28
C LYS A 85 -22.00 -7.24 -0.09
N PHE A 86 -21.41 -6.39 -0.93
CA PHE A 86 -21.63 -4.95 -0.86
C PHE A 86 -23.08 -4.56 -1.18
N PHE A 87 -23.71 -5.23 -2.16
CA PHE A 87 -25.12 -4.97 -2.48
C PHE A 87 -26.09 -5.50 -1.43
N ASP A 88 -25.74 -6.60 -0.76
CA ASP A 88 -26.55 -7.19 0.30
C ASP A 88 -26.43 -6.43 1.63
N ASP A 89 -25.20 -6.31 2.15
CA ASP A 89 -24.87 -5.61 3.39
C ASP A 89 -23.39 -5.17 3.40
N PRO A 90 -23.07 -3.88 3.14
CA PRO A 90 -21.71 -3.33 3.22
C PRO A 90 -21.02 -3.51 4.59
N ALA A 91 -21.79 -3.68 5.66
CA ALA A 91 -21.24 -3.89 7.01
C ALA A 91 -20.77 -5.34 7.23
N SER A 92 -21.18 -6.28 6.38
CA SER A 92 -20.77 -7.69 6.47
C SER A 92 -19.32 -7.94 6.03
N ILE A 93 -18.76 -7.04 5.23
CA ILE A 93 -17.41 -7.15 4.66
C ILE A 93 -16.35 -6.99 5.75
N GLN A 94 -15.50 -8.01 5.88
CA GLN A 94 -14.44 -8.03 6.89
C GLN A 94 -13.17 -7.31 6.41
N PRO A 95 -12.35 -6.77 7.33
CA PRO A 95 -11.07 -6.11 7.00
C PRO A 95 -10.14 -6.97 6.13
N ASP A 96 -10.03 -8.26 6.42
CA ASP A 96 -9.15 -9.17 5.68
C ASP A 96 -9.58 -9.34 4.21
N GLU A 97 -10.88 -9.29 3.93
CA GLU A 97 -11.43 -9.37 2.58
C GLU A 97 -11.08 -8.11 1.78
N LEU A 98 -11.21 -6.94 2.41
CA LEU A 98 -10.78 -5.67 1.80
C LEU A 98 -9.28 -5.66 1.56
N ILE A 99 -8.48 -6.14 2.51
CA ILE A 99 -7.02 -6.19 2.36
C ILE A 99 -6.63 -7.08 1.17
N ALA A 100 -7.24 -8.26 1.04
CA ALA A 100 -6.97 -9.18 -0.06
C ALA A 100 -7.34 -8.58 -1.43
N ALA A 101 -8.51 -7.93 -1.51
CA ALA A 101 -8.99 -7.34 -2.75
C ALA A 101 -8.18 -6.08 -3.14
N ILE A 102 -7.84 -5.21 -2.17
CA ILE A 102 -6.94 -4.06 -2.39
C ILE A 102 -5.56 -4.54 -2.85
N ARG A 103 -4.99 -5.56 -2.21
CA ARG A 103 -3.70 -6.15 -2.60
C ARG A 103 -3.74 -6.64 -4.05
N THR A 104 -4.77 -7.40 -4.41
CA THR A 104 -4.96 -7.93 -5.76
C THR A 104 -5.02 -6.79 -6.80
N ALA A 105 -5.84 -5.77 -6.53
CA ALA A 105 -5.99 -4.63 -7.42
C ALA A 105 -4.68 -3.79 -7.54
N THR A 106 -3.94 -3.67 -6.44
CA THR A 106 -2.65 -2.96 -6.38
C THR A 106 -1.59 -3.68 -7.20
N ILE A 107 -1.44 -4.99 -7.04
CA ILE A 107 -0.47 -5.80 -7.79
C ILE A 107 -0.80 -5.81 -9.29
N GLN A 108 -2.09 -5.81 -9.63
CA GLN A 108 -2.56 -5.69 -11.02
C GLN A 108 -2.46 -4.27 -11.58
N MET A 109 -1.98 -3.30 -10.80
CA MET A 109 -1.89 -1.88 -11.16
C MET A 109 -3.24 -1.25 -11.58
N LYS A 110 -4.36 -1.78 -11.09
CA LYS A 110 -5.70 -1.24 -11.39
C LYS A 110 -6.04 0.00 -10.56
N LEU A 111 -5.47 0.08 -9.35
CA LEU A 111 -5.62 1.21 -8.44
C LEU A 111 -4.35 1.43 -7.64
N VAL A 112 -4.27 2.60 -7.01
CA VAL A 112 -3.18 3.00 -6.12
C VAL A 112 -3.79 3.33 -4.75
N PRO A 113 -3.50 2.56 -3.69
CA PRO A 113 -3.94 2.89 -2.33
C PRO A 113 -3.32 4.21 -1.88
N MET A 114 -4.16 5.15 -1.46
CA MET A 114 -3.76 6.49 -1.04
C MET A 114 -3.78 6.60 0.47
N LEU A 115 -2.63 6.98 1.02
CA LEU A 115 -2.45 7.27 2.43
C LEU A 115 -2.19 8.75 2.67
N CYS A 116 -2.32 9.17 3.93
CA CYS A 116 -1.91 10.50 4.38
C CYS A 116 -1.13 10.39 5.70
N GLY A 117 -0.31 11.40 5.98
CA GLY A 117 0.53 11.45 7.16
C GLY A 117 1.53 12.60 7.11
N SER A 118 2.34 12.72 8.16
CA SER A 118 3.44 13.67 8.25
C SER A 118 4.69 12.97 8.78
N SER A 119 5.67 12.75 7.91
CA SER A 119 6.96 12.17 8.29
C SER A 119 7.72 13.07 9.26
N PHE A 120 7.64 14.40 9.08
CA PHE A 120 8.31 15.37 9.95
C PHE A 120 7.79 15.34 11.40
N HIS A 121 6.50 15.07 11.58
CA HIS A 121 5.85 14.96 12.89
C HIS A 121 5.71 13.51 13.38
N ASN A 122 6.26 12.51 12.66
CA ASN A 122 6.12 11.09 12.98
C ASN A 122 4.67 10.61 13.11
N LYS A 123 3.80 11.02 12.18
CA LYS A 123 2.37 10.64 12.15
C LYS A 123 2.06 9.92 10.85
N GLY A 124 1.57 8.68 10.90
CA GLY A 124 1.12 7.92 9.72
C GLY A 124 2.20 7.10 8.98
N VAL A 125 3.48 7.25 9.32
CA VAL A 125 4.56 6.49 8.67
C VAL A 125 4.49 5.00 9.05
N GLN A 126 4.07 4.70 10.27
CA GLN A 126 3.87 3.33 10.76
C GLN A 126 2.80 2.61 9.92
N MET A 127 1.63 3.24 9.74
CA MET A 127 0.57 2.69 8.90
C MET A 127 0.99 2.55 7.43
N LEU A 128 1.81 3.47 6.92
CA LEU A 128 2.40 3.32 5.58
C LEU A 128 3.24 2.04 5.46
N LEU A 129 4.06 1.71 6.47
CA LEU A 129 4.86 0.49 6.48
C LEU A 129 3.99 -0.77 6.56
N ASP A 130 2.91 -0.74 7.35
CA ASP A 130 1.95 -1.83 7.41
C ASP A 130 1.27 -2.05 6.05
N CYS A 131 0.90 -0.96 5.38
CA CYS A 131 0.29 -1.00 4.05
C CYS A 131 1.28 -1.46 2.96
N VAL A 132 2.58 -1.18 3.10
CA VAL A 132 3.62 -1.75 2.23
C VAL A 132 3.61 -3.27 2.32
N MET A 133 3.57 -3.82 3.54
CA MET A 133 3.52 -5.27 3.74
C MET A 133 2.21 -5.87 3.22
N ALA A 134 1.08 -5.18 3.47
CA ALA A 134 -0.24 -5.65 3.09
C ALA A 134 -0.46 -5.64 1.56
N PHE A 135 -0.04 -4.59 0.85
CA PHE A 135 -0.48 -4.35 -0.53
C PHE A 135 0.61 -4.49 -1.59
N LEU A 136 1.89 -4.32 -1.26
CA LEU A 136 2.96 -4.41 -2.26
C LEU A 136 3.37 -5.87 -2.53
N PRO A 137 3.81 -6.16 -3.77
CA PRO A 137 4.17 -7.52 -4.16
C PRO A 137 5.43 -8.01 -3.43
N SER A 138 5.41 -9.28 -3.07
CA SER A 138 6.60 -10.06 -2.78
C SER A 138 7.28 -10.50 -4.08
N PRO A 139 8.53 -11.01 -4.05
CA PRO A 139 9.16 -11.58 -5.25
C PRO A 139 8.35 -12.69 -5.93
N LEU A 140 7.50 -13.40 -5.18
CA LEU A 140 6.64 -14.48 -5.69
C LEU A 140 5.41 -13.95 -6.43
N ASP A 141 5.03 -12.69 -6.20
CA ASP A 141 3.85 -12.06 -6.80
C ASP A 141 4.15 -11.41 -8.15
N VAL A 142 5.42 -11.43 -8.59
CA VAL A 142 5.88 -10.80 -9.83
C VAL A 142 6.23 -11.89 -10.86
N PRO A 143 5.95 -11.68 -12.16
CA PRO A 143 6.35 -12.63 -13.20
C PRO A 143 7.84 -12.96 -13.15
N ALA A 144 8.18 -14.19 -13.56
CA ALA A 144 9.56 -14.64 -13.68
C ALA A 144 10.35 -13.72 -14.64
N ILE A 145 11.65 -13.57 -14.40
CA ILE A 145 12.50 -12.72 -15.24
C ILE A 145 12.89 -13.48 -16.50
N HIS A 146 12.83 -12.81 -17.65
CA HIS A 146 13.22 -13.35 -18.94
C HIS A 146 14.63 -12.88 -19.32
N GLY A 147 15.39 -13.73 -20.02
CA GLY A 147 16.71 -13.39 -20.54
C GLY A 147 17.13 -14.29 -21.70
N ILE A 148 18.17 -13.89 -22.43
CA ILE A 148 18.73 -14.67 -23.54
C ILE A 148 19.98 -15.39 -23.04
N ASN A 149 20.05 -16.70 -23.21
CA ASN A 149 21.24 -17.47 -22.87
C ASN A 149 22.35 -17.20 -23.90
N PRO A 150 23.53 -16.69 -23.48
CA PRO A 150 24.59 -16.29 -24.41
C PRO A 150 25.28 -17.48 -25.11
N LYS A 151 25.05 -18.72 -24.67
CA LYS A 151 25.64 -19.93 -25.27
C LYS A 151 24.72 -20.57 -26.31
N THR A 152 23.41 -20.52 -26.09
CA THR A 152 22.41 -21.20 -26.92
C THR A 152 21.58 -20.24 -27.76
N GLU A 153 21.67 -18.93 -27.48
CA GLU A 153 20.87 -17.85 -28.07
C GLU A 153 19.36 -18.02 -27.89
N GLN A 154 18.93 -18.90 -26.98
CA GLN A 154 17.52 -19.13 -26.67
C GLN A 154 17.06 -18.27 -25.49
N GLU A 155 15.77 -17.94 -25.50
CA GLU A 155 15.12 -17.31 -24.36
C GLU A 155 14.98 -18.32 -23.21
N GLU A 156 15.32 -17.87 -22.00
CA GLU A 156 15.15 -18.60 -20.76
C GLU A 156 14.45 -17.72 -19.72
N ILE A 157 13.76 -18.38 -18.79
CA ILE A 157 13.16 -17.73 -17.64
C ILE A 157 13.94 -18.04 -16.36
N ARG A 158 13.87 -17.14 -15.38
CA ARG A 158 14.40 -17.33 -14.02
C ARG A 158 13.29 -17.07 -13.02
N LYS A 159 12.87 -18.15 -12.34
CA LYS A 159 11.86 -18.08 -11.28
C LYS A 159 12.50 -17.63 -9.97
N PRO A 160 11.75 -16.93 -9.10
CA PRO A 160 12.20 -16.56 -7.76
C PRO A 160 12.21 -17.79 -6.83
N SER A 161 13.15 -18.72 -7.04
CA SER A 161 13.31 -19.95 -6.25
C SER A 161 14.78 -20.17 -5.86
N GLU A 162 15.00 -20.74 -4.69
CA GLU A 162 16.33 -21.14 -4.21
C GLU A 162 16.89 -22.37 -4.95
N ASP A 163 16.01 -23.16 -5.58
CA ASP A 163 16.41 -24.35 -6.36
C ASP A 163 16.87 -24.00 -7.79
N GLU A 164 16.65 -22.77 -8.24
CA GLU A 164 17.05 -22.29 -9.57
C GLU A 164 18.54 -21.88 -9.60
N PRO A 165 19.22 -21.98 -10.76
CA PRO A 165 20.58 -21.47 -10.90
C PRO A 165 20.65 -19.96 -10.59
N PHE A 166 21.69 -19.55 -9.84
CA PHE A 166 21.90 -18.15 -9.48
C PHE A 166 21.89 -17.23 -10.70
N CYS A 167 21.06 -16.18 -10.62
CA CYS A 167 20.97 -15.08 -11.56
C CYS A 167 20.81 -13.79 -10.77
N GLY A 168 21.47 -12.71 -11.20
CA GLY A 168 21.33 -11.42 -10.55
C GLY A 168 21.69 -10.28 -11.49
N LEU A 169 21.03 -9.14 -11.29
CA LEU A 169 21.22 -7.92 -12.08
C LEU A 169 21.94 -6.87 -11.25
N ALA A 170 23.15 -6.50 -11.69
CA ALA A 170 23.90 -5.41 -11.09
C ALA A 170 23.21 -4.06 -11.39
N PHE A 171 22.76 -3.35 -10.35
CA PHE A 171 21.99 -2.12 -10.51
C PHE A 171 22.69 -0.88 -9.93
N LYS A 172 23.71 -1.05 -9.08
CA LYS A 172 24.48 0.08 -8.54
C LYS A 172 25.93 -0.31 -8.28
N ILE A 173 26.85 0.58 -8.66
CA ILE A 173 28.26 0.51 -8.27
C ILE A 173 28.56 1.69 -7.36
N ALA A 174 29.19 1.42 -6.23
CA ALA A 174 29.67 2.42 -5.27
C ALA A 174 31.11 2.12 -4.85
N THR A 175 31.85 3.15 -4.49
CA THR A 175 33.21 3.00 -3.95
C THR A 175 33.18 3.33 -2.47
N ASP A 176 33.58 2.37 -1.64
CA ASP A 176 33.78 2.50 -0.21
C ASP A 176 35.30 2.61 0.10
N PRO A 177 35.72 3.53 0.99
CA PRO A 177 37.13 3.75 1.27
C PRO A 177 37.84 2.61 2.01
N PHE A 178 37.11 1.69 2.65
CA PHE A 178 37.67 0.57 3.40
C PHE A 178 37.64 -0.74 2.60
N VAL A 179 36.54 -1.00 1.89
CA VAL A 179 36.34 -2.28 1.18
C VAL A 179 36.40 -2.16 -0.35
N GLY A 180 36.63 -0.95 -0.88
CA GLY A 180 36.79 -0.72 -2.31
C GLY A 180 35.47 -0.70 -3.07
N ARG A 181 35.41 -1.38 -4.22
CA ARG A 181 34.25 -1.32 -5.13
C ARG A 181 33.13 -2.27 -4.68
N LEU A 182 32.01 -1.70 -4.29
CA LEU A 182 30.76 -2.39 -4.01
C LEU A 182 29.89 -2.46 -5.27
N CYS A 183 29.38 -3.65 -5.58
CA CYS A 183 28.41 -3.90 -6.64
C CYS A 183 27.13 -4.42 -6.01
N PHE A 184 26.06 -3.63 -6.06
CA PHE A 184 24.74 -4.03 -5.58
C PHE A 184 24.03 -4.83 -6.68
N VAL A 185 23.54 -5.99 -6.29
CA VAL A 185 22.88 -6.95 -7.17
C VAL A 185 21.49 -7.23 -6.60
N ARG A 186 20.49 -7.28 -7.48
CA ARG A 186 19.15 -7.79 -7.18
C ARG A 186 18.99 -9.16 -7.83
#